data_AF-A0A926WW48-F1
#
_entry.id   AF-A0A926WW48-F1
#
_cell.length_a   1.000
_cell.length_b   1.000
_cell.length_c   1.000
_cell.angle_alpha   90.00
_cell.angle_beta   90.00
_cell.angle_gamma   90.00
#
_symmetry.space_group_name_H-M   'P 1'
#
loop_
_entity.id
_entity.type
_entity.pdbx_description
1 polymer ?
#
loop_
_entity_poly.entity_id
_entity_poly.type
_entity_poly.pdbx_seq_one_letter_code
_entity_poly.pdbx_strand_id
1 'polypeptide(L)'
;MTDIDESYDLYRPTTSPEAKIIAKRFSTAINDFRWRSDYLKFCKVLGYEPTEYTKKEYNKFLQLAESLHYFDPKSLAKLIDAGEGKQ
;
A
#
# COMPACT_ATOMS: atom_id res chain seq x y z
N MET A 1 33.26 -3.47 -0.43
CA MET A 1 32.79 -4.27 0.72
C MET A 1 32.27 -3.26 1.72
N THR A 2 30.97 -2.98 1.74
CA THR A 2 30.40 -2.09 2.76
C THR A 2 30.19 -2.93 4.00
N ASP A 3 30.93 -2.62 5.07
CA ASP A 3 30.71 -3.18 6.39
C ASP A 3 29.26 -2.91 6.77
N ILE A 4 28.44 -3.96 6.74
CA ILE A 4 27.10 -3.90 7.32
C ILE A 4 27.34 -3.90 8.82
N ASP A 5 27.24 -2.72 9.42
CA ASP A 5 27.33 -2.50 10.85
C ASP A 5 26.45 -3.53 11.59
N GLU A 6 27.06 -4.38 12.41
CA GLU A 6 26.39 -5.45 13.17
C GLU A 6 25.28 -4.89 14.10
N SER A 7 25.24 -3.58 14.32
CA SER A 7 24.13 -2.90 15.01
C SER A 7 22.79 -2.99 14.25
N TYR A 8 22.79 -3.19 12.93
CA TYR A 8 21.58 -3.29 12.11
C TYR A 8 20.72 -4.52 12.44
N ASP A 9 21.33 -5.61 12.89
CA ASP A 9 20.61 -6.86 13.15
C ASP A 9 19.98 -6.92 14.56
N LEU A 10 20.45 -6.08 15.49
CA LEU A 10 19.91 -5.97 16.86
C LEU A 10 18.60 -5.16 16.94
N TYR A 11 18.28 -4.38 15.90
CA TYR A 11 17.07 -3.57 15.79
C TYR A 11 16.13 -4.07 14.69
N ARG A 12 15.97 -5.39 14.51
CA ARG A 12 14.92 -5.90 13.61
C ARG A 12 13.56 -5.54 14.21
N PRO A 13 12.82 -4.57 13.64
CA PRO A 13 11.55 -4.15 14.22
C PRO A 13 10.60 -5.33 14.16
N THR A 14 10.05 -5.71 15.31
CA THR A 14 9.07 -6.78 15.39
C THR A 14 7.76 -6.26 14.83
N THR A 15 7.34 -6.82 13.70
CA THR A 15 6.09 -6.41 13.07
C THR A 15 4.89 -6.93 13.84
N SER A 16 3.98 -6.03 14.24
CA SER A 16 2.76 -6.36 14.97
C SER A 16 1.83 -7.27 14.14
N PRO A 17 1.08 -8.19 14.76
CA PRO A 17 0.04 -8.96 14.08
C PRO A 17 -0.97 -8.07 13.34
N GLU A 18 -1.33 -6.93 13.94
CA GLU A 18 -2.27 -5.96 13.40
C GLU A 18 -1.74 -5.36 12.10
N ALA A 19 -0.49 -4.89 12.06
CA ALA A 19 0.11 -4.32 10.86
C ALA A 19 0.21 -5.34 9.72
N LYS A 20 0.50 -6.62 10.02
CA LYS A 20 0.49 -7.68 9.00
C LYS A 20 -0.90 -7.88 8.40
N ILE A 21 -1.94 -7.86 9.23
CA ILE A 21 -3.33 -7.98 8.78
C ILE A 21 -3.70 -6.78 7.92
N ILE A 22 -3.38 -5.55 8.36
CA ILE A 22 -3.67 -4.33 7.62
C ILE A 22 -2.94 -4.33 6.27
N ALA A 23 -1.63 -4.55 6.26
CA ALA A 23 -0.81 -4.58 5.04
C ALA A 23 -1.39 -5.56 4.01
N LYS A 24 -1.66 -6.80 4.43
CA LYS A 24 -2.19 -7.83 3.54
C LYS A 24 -3.58 -7.48 3.03
N ARG A 25 -4.49 -7.05 3.92
CA ARG A 25 -5.87 -6.72 3.55
C ARG A 25 -5.92 -5.53 2.60
N PHE A 26 -5.16 -4.48 2.90
CA PHE A 26 -5.12 -3.26 2.10
C PHE A 26 -4.54 -3.51 0.71
N SER A 27 -3.36 -4.12 0.61
CA SER A 27 -2.71 -4.38 -0.69
C SER A 27 -3.54 -5.31 -1.57
N THR A 28 -4.17 -6.33 -0.98
CA THR A 28 -5.06 -7.26 -1.70
C THR A 28 -6.31 -6.55 -2.21
N ALA A 29 -7.01 -5.82 -1.33
CA ALA A 29 -8.27 -5.17 -1.70
C ALA A 29 -8.09 -4.11 -2.79
N ILE A 30 -7.02 -3.31 -2.72
CA ILE A 30 -6.72 -2.28 -3.72
C ILE A 30 -6.38 -2.91 -5.08
N ASN A 31 -5.57 -3.98 -5.09
CA ASN A 31 -5.25 -4.70 -6.32
C ASN A 31 -6.49 -5.38 -6.93
N ASP A 32 -7.31 -6.04 -6.11
CA ASP A 32 -8.55 -6.67 -6.56
C ASP A 32 -9.52 -5.65 -7.16
N PHE A 33 -9.64 -4.48 -6.53
CA PHE A 33 -10.47 -3.41 -7.06
C PHE A 33 -9.94 -2.89 -8.40
N ARG A 34 -8.62 -2.70 -8.55
CA ARG A 34 -7.98 -2.34 -9.83
C ARG A 34 -8.28 -3.37 -10.92
N TRP A 35 -8.20 -4.66 -10.63
CA TRP A 35 -8.47 -5.71 -11.61
C TRP A 35 -9.93 -5.76 -12.07
N ARG A 36 -10.87 -5.35 -11.22
CA ARG A 36 -12.32 -5.48 -11.45
C ARG A 36 -13.01 -4.16 -11.79
N SER A 37 -12.26 -3.07 -11.96
CA SER A 37 -12.84 -1.74 -12.11
C SER A 37 -12.19 -0.96 -13.24
N ASP A 38 -13.03 -0.27 -13.98
CA ASP A 38 -12.65 0.76 -14.93
C ASP A 38 -12.87 2.14 -14.32
N TYR A 39 -12.60 3.17 -15.12
CA TYR A 39 -12.78 4.56 -14.74
C TYR A 39 -14.21 4.89 -14.28
N LEU A 40 -15.24 4.36 -14.95
CA LEU A 40 -16.64 4.66 -14.60
C LEU A 40 -17.03 4.03 -13.27
N LYS A 41 -16.58 2.80 -13.02
CA LYS A 41 -16.80 2.11 -11.74
C LYS A 41 -16.04 2.78 -10.60
N PHE A 42 -14.82 3.25 -10.84
CA PHE A 42 -14.08 4.08 -9.90
C PHE A 42 -14.86 5.34 -9.53
N CYS A 43 -15.35 6.09 -10.52
CA CYS A 43 -16.18 7.27 -10.28
C CYS A 43 -17.45 6.94 -9.49
N LYS A 44 -18.15 5.86 -9.86
CA LYS A 44 -19.38 5.42 -9.17
C LYS A 44 -19.13 5.11 -7.69
N VAL A 45 -18.05 4.40 -7.37
CA VAL A 45 -17.71 4.02 -5.99
C VAL A 45 -17.36 5.25 -5.14
N LEU A 46 -16.70 6.24 -5.73
CA LEU A 46 -16.30 7.47 -5.04
C LEU A 46 -17.34 8.59 -5.09
N GLY A 47 -18.49 8.37 -5.76
CA GLY A 47 -19.52 9.40 -5.93
C GLY A 47 -19.09 10.56 -6.82
N TYR A 48 -18.16 10.33 -7.74
CA TYR A 48 -17.63 11.34 -8.65
C TYR A 48 -18.41 11.40 -9.96
N GLU A 49 -18.56 12.61 -10.50
CA GLU A 49 -18.94 12.80 -11.89
C GLU A 49 -17.74 12.51 -12.81
N PRO A 50 -17.92 11.80 -13.94
CA PRO A 50 -16.84 11.54 -14.87
C PRO A 50 -16.36 12.81 -15.58
N THR A 51 -15.25 13.37 -15.11
CA THR A 51 -14.60 14.59 -15.64
C THR A 51 -13.10 14.37 -15.92
N GLU A 52 -12.44 15.33 -16.57
CA GLU A 52 -10.98 15.27 -16.74
C GLU A 52 -10.22 15.35 -15.41
N TYR A 53 -10.80 16.00 -14.39
CA TYR A 53 -10.24 16.00 -13.04
C TYR A 53 -10.23 14.59 -12.44
N THR A 54 -11.37 13.90 -12.48
CA THR A 54 -11.51 12.56 -11.89
C THR A 54 -10.75 11.50 -12.67
N LYS A 55 -10.49 11.72 -13.95
CA LYS A 55 -9.57 10.90 -14.75
C LYS A 55 -8.13 10.97 -14.24
N LYS A 56 -7.68 12.15 -13.80
CA LYS A 56 -6.36 12.29 -13.15
C LYS A 56 -6.32 11.55 -11.81
N GLU A 57 -7.38 11.63 -11.01
CA GLU A 57 -7.46 10.88 -9.75
C GLU A 57 -7.48 9.36 -9.99
N TYR A 58 -8.18 8.90 -11.04
CA TYR A 58 -8.15 7.50 -11.43
C TYR A 58 -6.74 7.03 -11.83
N ASN A 59 -5.98 7.86 -12.55
CA ASN A 59 -4.58 7.53 -12.88
C ASN A 59 -3.69 7.42 -11.63
N LYS A 60 -3.89 8.30 -10.62
CA LYS A 60 -3.17 8.18 -9.34
C LYS A 60 -3.55 6.89 -8.62
N PHE A 61 -4.82 6.49 -8.66
CA PHE A 61 -5.26 5.21 -8.11
C PHE A 61 -4.58 4.03 -8.80
N LEU A 62 -4.47 4.04 -10.14
CA LEU A 62 -3.76 2.99 -10.88
C LEU A 62 -2.28 2.92 -10.48
N GLN A 63 -1.61 4.07 -10.34
CA GLN A 63 -0.23 4.16 -9.87
C GLN A 63 -0.06 3.61 -8.44
N LEU A 64 -0.98 3.93 -7.53
CA LEU A 64 -0.97 3.41 -6.17
C LEU A 64 -1.08 1.88 -6.16
N ALA A 65 -2.07 1.34 -6.87
CA ALA A 65 -2.31 -0.10 -6.91
C ALA A 65 -1.13 -0.85 -7.55
N GLU A 66 -0.56 -0.31 -8.62
CA GLU A 66 0.67 -0.83 -9.23
C GLU A 66 1.87 -0.77 -8.26
N SER A 67 2.05 0.36 -7.54
CA SER A 67 3.14 0.47 -6.55
C SER A 67 2.99 -0.57 -5.44
N LEU A 68 1.77 -0.77 -4.92
CA LEU A 68 1.48 -1.76 -3.89
C LEU A 68 1.73 -3.21 -4.33
N HIS A 69 1.69 -3.50 -5.63
CA HIS A 69 2.05 -4.81 -6.15
C HIS A 69 3.53 -5.16 -5.92
N TYR A 70 4.42 -4.18 -5.93
CA TYR A 70 5.86 -4.39 -5.75
C TYR A 70 6.29 -4.51 -4.29
N PHE A 71 5.45 -4.15 -3.34
CA PHE A 71 5.76 -4.31 -1.92
C PHE A 71 5.34 -5.69 -1.42
N ASP A 72 6.26 -6.37 -0.75
CA ASP A 72 5.87 -7.54 0.03
C ASP A 72 5.08 -7.11 1.29
N PRO A 73 4.08 -7.89 1.74
CA PRO A 73 3.26 -7.53 2.89
C PRO A 73 4.02 -7.34 4.20
N LYS A 74 5.19 -7.96 4.37
CA LYS A 74 6.01 -7.82 5.59
C LYS A 74 6.70 -6.47 5.63
N SER A 75 7.21 -5.99 4.49
CA SER A 75 7.77 -4.64 4.38
C SER A 75 6.71 -3.56 4.61
N LEU A 76 5.52 -3.70 4.02
CA LEU A 76 4.40 -2.79 4.28
C LEU A 76 4.02 -2.75 5.76
N ALA A 77 3.96 -3.91 6.41
CA ALA A 77 3.60 -3.98 7.81
C ALA A 77 4.64 -3.29 8.71
N LYS A 78 5.94 -3.40 8.41
CA LYS A 78 6.98 -2.63 9.11
C LYS A 78 6.80 -1.12 8.93
N LEU A 79 6.45 -0.67 7.71
CA LEU A 79 6.22 0.75 7.44
C LEU A 79 4.99 1.26 8.19
N ILE A 80 3.94 0.45 8.33
CA ILE A 80 2.76 0.77 9.13
C ILE A 80 3.13 0.92 10.60
N ASP A 81 3.81 -0.06 11.19
CA ASP A 81 4.22 0.00 12.60
C ASP A 81 5.10 1.25 12.87
N ALA A 82 6.08 1.52 11.99
CA ALA A 82 6.92 2.70 12.08
C ALA A 82 6.11 4.02 12.00
N GLY A 83 5.12 4.08 11.12
CA GLY A 83 4.22 5.23 10.99
C GLY A 83 3.31 5.43 12.21
N GLU A 84 2.98 4.36 12.94
CA GLU A 84 2.21 4.40 14.18
C GLU A 84 3.07 4.62 15.44
N GLY A 85 4.39 4.74 15.30
CA GLY A 85 5.32 4.90 16.43
C GLY A 85 5.54 3.61 17.22
N LYS A 86 5.23 2.45 16.64
CA LYS A 86 5.50 1.12 17.19
C LYS A 86 6.83 0.64 16.61
N GLN A 87 7.91 0.74 17.39
CA GLN A 87 9.24 0.24 17.03
C GLN A 87 9.55 -1.04 17.81
#